data_AF-A0A3N5BIM6-F1
#
_entry.id   AF-A0A3N5BIM6-F1
#
_cell.length_a   1.000
_cell.length_b   1.000
_cell.length_c   1.000
_cell.angle_alpha   90.00
_cell.angle_beta   90.00
_cell.angle_gamma   90.00
#
_symmetry.space_group_name_H-M   'P 1'
#
loop_
_entity.id
_entity.type
_entity.pdbx_description
1 polymer ?
#
loop_
_entity_poly.entity_id
_entity_poly.type
_entity_poly.pdbx_seq_one_letter_code
_entity_poly.pdbx_strand_id
1 'polypeptide(L)'
;MTTLAYEDFGTGRHREASLIRHALGSVHDEELVAGLAGGVGFMYFVFEYGGRLPLLTIVAQAHPEPWVQVALGRLGVPYEATRAMNPRWGRVRAALDAGQPAFCVVDRSALPWHGPDPDAELTGTDAYTVVIAGYDGDDLLVEDGAETPYRIDREEFGAAWTAHRKGRHQLIVPTGPPEEEPDVAGAIGSTVRHLTGPVLGNAFDVNFGFSGMERLAAQLRDGSTAAGWEHRFGSAPEAFRAVTGRLYSCLEEEWTAPGATRPLYADFLDLVGRTEAAALFRESAGQWSELAALARDTAPDAGPGERRSFFDACAQHVDRSLDLERQAVRSLTD
;
A
#
# COMPACT_ATOMS: atom_id res chain seq x y z
N MET A 1 -17.14 -21.38 -21.66
CA MET A 1 -18.26 -20.82 -20.88
C MET A 1 -17.61 -19.94 -19.85
N THR A 2 -17.97 -18.68 -19.86
CA THR A 2 -17.45 -17.69 -18.94
C THR A 2 -18.12 -17.86 -17.58
N THR A 3 -17.32 -17.92 -16.53
CA THR A 3 -17.76 -17.96 -15.14
C THR A 3 -17.10 -16.80 -14.43
N LEU A 4 -17.89 -15.95 -13.79
CA LEU A 4 -17.44 -14.82 -12.97
C LEU A 4 -18.08 -14.93 -11.59
N ALA A 5 -17.30 -14.66 -10.54
CA ALA A 5 -17.79 -14.59 -9.17
C ALA A 5 -18.53 -13.27 -8.88
N TYR A 6 -18.16 -12.19 -9.58
CA TYR A 6 -18.77 -10.86 -9.50
C TYR A 6 -18.53 -10.07 -10.80
N GLU A 7 -19.22 -8.95 -10.96
CA GLU A 7 -19.20 -8.13 -12.19
C GLU A 7 -18.76 -6.67 -11.97
N ASP A 8 -18.58 -6.24 -10.71
CA ASP A 8 -18.08 -4.90 -10.37
C ASP A 8 -16.54 -4.92 -10.36
N PHE A 9 -15.90 -4.03 -11.13
CA PHE A 9 -14.45 -3.97 -11.30
C PHE A 9 -13.96 -2.52 -11.34
N GLY A 10 -12.65 -2.35 -11.24
CA GLY A 10 -11.97 -1.06 -11.30
C GLY A 10 -11.23 -0.76 -10.02
N THR A 11 -10.74 0.46 -9.88
CA THR A 11 -10.15 0.93 -8.63
C THR A 11 -10.75 2.27 -8.28
N GLY A 12 -11.17 2.40 -7.03
CA GLY A 12 -11.45 3.68 -6.40
C GLY A 12 -10.14 4.42 -6.13
N ARG A 13 -9.91 4.81 -4.87
CA ARG A 13 -8.68 5.49 -4.46
C ARG A 13 -7.56 4.54 -4.06
N HIS A 14 -7.91 3.35 -3.57
CA HIS A 14 -6.97 2.37 -3.04
C HIS A 14 -7.23 0.97 -3.62
N ARG A 15 -6.29 0.53 -4.45
CA ARG A 15 -6.39 -0.73 -5.21
C ARG A 15 -6.74 -1.93 -4.35
N GLU A 16 -5.98 -2.23 -3.30
CA GLU A 16 -6.22 -3.45 -2.53
C GLU A 16 -7.57 -3.42 -1.78
N ALA A 17 -8.02 -2.24 -1.35
CA ALA A 17 -9.34 -2.11 -0.73
C ALA A 17 -10.46 -2.31 -1.75
N SER A 18 -10.30 -1.78 -2.97
CA SER A 18 -11.22 -2.03 -4.09
C SER A 18 -11.30 -3.53 -4.43
N LEU A 19 -10.16 -4.22 -4.53
CA LEU A 19 -10.13 -5.67 -4.76
C LEU A 19 -10.89 -6.46 -3.70
N ILE A 20 -10.67 -6.13 -2.42
CA ILE A 20 -11.36 -6.79 -1.30
C ILE A 20 -12.87 -6.49 -1.35
N ARG A 21 -13.26 -5.24 -1.58
CA ARG A 21 -14.66 -4.82 -1.72
C ARG A 21 -15.38 -5.61 -2.82
N HIS A 22 -14.83 -5.66 -4.03
CA HIS A 22 -15.46 -6.34 -5.17
C HIS A 22 -15.57 -7.85 -4.93
N ALA A 23 -14.51 -8.47 -4.41
CA ALA A 23 -14.49 -9.88 -4.05
C ALA A 23 -15.52 -10.26 -2.96
N LEU A 24 -16.00 -9.29 -2.18
CA LEU A 24 -17.07 -9.45 -1.19
C LEU A 24 -18.44 -8.97 -1.70
N GLY A 25 -18.58 -8.73 -3.01
CA GLY A 25 -19.84 -8.33 -3.65
C GLY A 25 -20.20 -6.86 -3.46
N SER A 26 -19.21 -6.00 -3.19
CA SER A 26 -19.39 -4.54 -3.09
C SER A 26 -20.39 -4.07 -2.03
N VAL A 27 -20.62 -4.88 -0.99
CA VAL A 27 -21.56 -4.60 0.10
C VAL A 27 -21.05 -3.54 1.09
N HIS A 28 -19.75 -3.21 1.03
CA HIS A 28 -19.09 -2.21 1.86
C HIS A 28 -18.44 -1.13 0.99
N ASP A 29 -18.38 0.08 1.52
CA ASP A 29 -17.65 1.18 0.89
C ASP A 29 -16.14 0.95 0.95
N GLU A 30 -15.39 1.55 0.01
CA GLU A 30 -13.94 1.39 -0.09
C GLU A 30 -13.23 1.85 1.19
N GLU A 31 -13.63 3.00 1.72
CA GLU A 31 -13.08 3.57 2.95
C GLU A 31 -13.30 2.66 4.16
N LEU A 32 -14.45 1.98 4.27
CA LEU A 32 -14.71 1.05 5.36
C LEU A 32 -13.74 -0.13 5.29
N VAL A 33 -13.60 -0.73 4.11
CA VAL A 33 -12.66 -1.84 3.89
C VAL A 33 -11.22 -1.41 4.18
N ALA A 34 -10.81 -0.23 3.70
CA ALA A 34 -9.45 0.27 3.91
C ALA A 34 -9.15 0.59 5.38
N GLY A 35 -10.09 1.23 6.09
CA GLY A 35 -9.98 1.49 7.51
C GLY A 35 -9.86 0.20 8.32
N LEU A 36 -10.71 -0.79 8.02
CA LEU A 36 -10.67 -2.09 8.66
C LEU A 36 -9.39 -2.87 8.33
N ALA A 37 -8.83 -2.75 7.14
CA ALA A 37 -7.56 -3.39 6.80
C ALA A 37 -6.33 -2.83 7.58
N GLY A 38 -6.50 -1.71 8.29
CA GLY A 38 -5.47 -1.06 9.11
C GLY A 38 -5.29 0.42 8.80
N GLY A 39 -5.88 0.92 7.72
CA GLY A 39 -5.87 2.33 7.36
C GLY A 39 -4.47 2.87 7.10
N VAL A 40 -4.16 4.02 7.70
CA VAL A 40 -2.88 4.69 7.55
C VAL A 40 -1.76 4.04 8.36
N GLY A 41 -0.55 4.20 7.86
CA GLY A 41 0.68 3.87 8.57
C GLY A 41 1.80 4.77 8.07
N PHE A 42 3.01 4.49 8.54
CA PHE A 42 4.21 5.11 8.00
C PHE A 42 5.39 4.17 8.16
N MET A 43 6.14 3.96 7.09
CA MET A 43 7.41 3.27 7.08
C MET A 43 8.34 4.04 6.15
N TYR A 44 9.58 4.31 6.57
CA TYR A 44 10.57 5.03 5.78
C TYR A 44 11.93 4.32 5.76
N PHE A 45 12.43 4.01 4.57
CA PHE A 45 13.75 3.42 4.37
C PHE A 45 14.49 4.05 3.19
N VAL A 46 15.81 4.12 3.32
CA VAL A 46 16.72 4.36 2.19
C VAL A 46 17.67 3.17 2.12
N PHE A 47 17.65 2.46 1.00
CA PHE A 47 18.50 1.31 0.74
C PHE A 47 19.66 1.71 -0.17
N GLU A 48 20.88 1.34 0.23
CA GLU A 48 22.10 1.64 -0.52
C GLU A 48 22.77 0.32 -0.93
N TYR A 49 22.86 0.09 -2.23
CA TYR A 49 23.50 -1.10 -2.81
C TYR A 49 24.65 -0.67 -3.73
N GLY A 50 25.76 -1.40 -3.68
CA GLY A 50 26.91 -1.11 -4.52
C GLY A 50 26.54 -1.10 -6.02
N GLY A 51 26.89 -0.03 -6.72
CA GLY A 51 26.62 0.13 -8.15
C GLY A 51 25.19 0.56 -8.51
N ARG A 52 24.36 0.91 -7.52
CA ARG A 52 23.00 1.45 -7.73
C ARG A 52 22.85 2.82 -7.06
N LEU A 53 21.89 3.61 -7.56
CA LEU A 53 21.46 4.81 -6.85
C LEU A 53 20.75 4.42 -5.55
N PRO A 54 20.83 5.23 -4.48
CA PRO A 54 20.09 4.93 -3.26
C PRO A 54 18.59 4.89 -3.55
N LEU A 55 17.91 3.86 -3.03
CA LEU A 55 16.49 3.62 -3.25
C LEU A 55 15.68 4.08 -2.04
N LEU A 56 14.81 5.06 -2.26
CA LEU A 56 13.84 5.51 -1.28
C LEU A 56 12.58 4.62 -1.33
N THR A 57 12.14 4.18 -0.15
CA THR A 57 10.84 3.56 0.06
C THR A 57 10.11 4.26 1.20
N ILE A 58 8.91 4.73 0.91
CA ILE A 58 7.92 5.12 1.92
C ILE A 58 6.70 4.22 1.72
N VAL A 59 6.15 3.70 2.81
CA VAL A 59 4.83 3.05 2.81
C VAL A 59 3.94 3.84 3.75
N ALA A 60 2.89 4.44 3.20
CA ALA A 60 2.02 5.37 3.91
C ALA A 60 0.70 4.73 4.40
N GLN A 61 0.60 3.41 4.30
CA GLN A 61 -0.53 2.63 4.78
C GLN A 61 -0.09 1.63 5.85
N ALA A 62 -1.04 0.93 6.47
CA ALA A 62 -0.73 -0.15 7.40
C ALA A 62 0.21 -1.20 6.77
N HIS A 63 1.32 -1.49 7.46
CA HIS A 63 2.36 -2.42 7.05
C HIS A 63 3.07 -2.95 8.30
N PRO A 64 3.51 -4.22 8.37
CA PRO A 64 3.58 -5.23 7.30
C PRO A 64 2.42 -6.23 7.26
N GLU A 65 1.32 -6.03 8.01
CA GLU A 65 0.26 -7.02 8.04
C GLU A 65 -0.39 -7.24 6.66
N PRO A 66 -0.81 -8.49 6.36
CA PRO A 66 -1.45 -8.80 5.08
C PRO A 66 -2.88 -8.24 5.03
N TRP A 67 -3.07 -7.19 4.24
CA TRP A 67 -4.31 -6.42 4.12
C TRP A 67 -5.56 -7.28 3.95
N VAL A 68 -5.55 -8.26 3.03
CA VAL A 68 -6.70 -9.13 2.77
C VAL A 68 -7.15 -9.87 4.03
N GLN A 69 -6.24 -10.53 4.74
CA GLN A 69 -6.60 -11.32 5.92
C GLN A 69 -7.00 -10.44 7.10
N VAL A 70 -6.38 -9.26 7.26
CA VAL A 70 -6.76 -8.29 8.28
C VAL A 70 -8.17 -7.76 8.02
N ALA A 71 -8.47 -7.37 6.77
CA ALA A 71 -9.79 -6.90 6.37
C ALA A 71 -10.85 -7.98 6.56
N LEU A 72 -10.63 -9.18 6.04
CA LEU A 72 -11.57 -10.30 6.17
C LEU A 72 -11.83 -10.65 7.65
N GLY A 73 -10.77 -10.71 8.46
CA GLY A 73 -10.89 -10.98 9.90
C GLY A 73 -11.70 -9.91 10.64
N ARG A 74 -11.45 -8.62 10.36
CA ARG A 74 -12.19 -7.52 10.99
C ARG A 74 -13.58 -7.31 10.42
N LEU A 75 -13.86 -7.79 9.21
CA LEU A 75 -15.20 -7.85 8.64
C LEU A 75 -16.00 -9.07 9.12
N GLY A 76 -15.40 -9.95 9.93
CA GLY A 76 -16.04 -11.20 10.35
C GLY A 76 -16.28 -12.19 9.21
N VAL A 77 -15.59 -12.03 8.06
CA VAL A 77 -15.76 -12.91 6.89
C VAL A 77 -14.89 -14.15 7.07
N PRO A 78 -15.48 -15.37 7.13
CA PRO A 78 -14.69 -16.59 7.21
C PRO A 78 -13.91 -16.79 5.91
N TYR A 79 -12.65 -17.21 6.03
CA TYR A 79 -11.79 -17.47 4.88
C TYR A 79 -10.84 -18.62 5.13
N GLU A 80 -10.41 -19.26 4.04
CA GLU A 80 -9.31 -20.19 4.07
C GLU A 80 -8.06 -19.58 3.41
N ALA A 81 -6.96 -19.49 4.15
CA ALA A 81 -5.66 -19.08 3.63
C ALA A 81 -4.70 -20.28 3.59
N THR A 82 -4.13 -20.55 2.42
CA THR A 82 -3.20 -21.67 2.22
C THR A 82 -1.93 -21.22 1.52
N ARG A 83 -0.86 -22.00 1.71
CA ARG A 83 0.41 -21.88 1.01
C ARG A 83 0.81 -23.25 0.46
N ALA A 84 1.43 -23.28 -0.70
CA ALA A 84 1.82 -24.51 -1.39
C ALA A 84 3.13 -24.34 -2.18
N MET A 85 3.78 -25.47 -2.45
CA MET A 85 4.99 -25.49 -3.28
C MET A 85 4.70 -25.26 -4.77
N ASN A 86 3.46 -25.52 -5.22
CA ASN A 86 3.01 -25.37 -6.61
C ASN A 86 1.61 -24.71 -6.64
N PRO A 87 1.21 -24.07 -7.75
CA PRO A 87 -0.14 -23.54 -7.93
C PRO A 87 -1.22 -24.61 -7.70
N ARG A 88 -2.25 -24.27 -6.93
CA ARG A 88 -3.35 -25.20 -6.55
C ARG A 88 -4.58 -24.99 -7.44
N TRP A 89 -4.43 -25.20 -8.74
CA TRP A 89 -5.48 -24.91 -9.73
C TRP A 89 -6.82 -25.61 -9.47
N GLY A 90 -6.81 -26.86 -8.99
CA GLY A 90 -8.06 -27.54 -8.64
C GLY A 90 -8.84 -26.84 -7.52
N ARG A 91 -8.14 -26.19 -6.58
CA ARG A 91 -8.75 -25.42 -5.49
C ARG A 91 -9.25 -24.06 -5.98
N VAL A 92 -8.49 -23.38 -6.84
CA VAL A 92 -8.94 -22.16 -7.52
C VAL A 92 -10.22 -22.43 -8.31
N ARG A 93 -10.23 -23.49 -9.12
CA ARG A 93 -11.40 -23.87 -9.92
C ARG A 93 -12.61 -24.20 -9.06
N ALA A 94 -12.43 -25.00 -8.00
CA ALA A 94 -13.52 -25.34 -7.08
C ALA A 94 -14.11 -24.11 -6.37
N ALA A 95 -13.27 -23.15 -5.97
CA ALA A 95 -13.73 -21.89 -5.38
C ALA A 95 -14.57 -21.09 -6.39
N LEU A 96 -14.06 -20.89 -7.61
CA LEU A 96 -14.77 -20.14 -8.66
C LEU A 96 -16.09 -20.81 -9.06
N ASP A 97 -16.12 -22.14 -9.14
CA ASP A 97 -17.35 -22.90 -9.43
C ASP A 97 -18.39 -22.77 -8.28
N ALA A 98 -17.94 -22.45 -7.06
CA ALA A 98 -18.79 -22.13 -5.92
C ALA A 98 -19.13 -20.63 -5.81
N GLY A 99 -18.74 -19.82 -6.80
CA GLY A 99 -18.94 -18.36 -6.79
C GLY A 99 -18.01 -17.61 -5.83
N GLN A 100 -16.92 -18.24 -5.38
CA GLN A 100 -15.96 -17.65 -4.46
C GLN A 100 -14.71 -17.18 -5.21
N PRO A 101 -14.39 -15.87 -5.19
CA PRO A 101 -13.17 -15.38 -5.81
C PRO A 101 -11.93 -15.80 -5.02
N ALA A 102 -10.77 -15.79 -5.70
CA ALA A 102 -9.52 -16.27 -5.14
C ALA A 102 -8.46 -15.17 -5.15
N PHE A 103 -8.03 -14.72 -3.97
CA PHE A 103 -6.88 -13.82 -3.85
C PHE A 103 -5.59 -14.60 -3.95
N CYS A 104 -4.68 -14.12 -4.79
CA CYS A 104 -3.35 -14.69 -5.00
C CYS A 104 -2.29 -13.63 -4.75
N VAL A 105 -1.18 -14.01 -4.11
CA VAL A 105 0.01 -13.15 -4.00
C VAL A 105 1.02 -13.57 -5.05
N VAL A 106 1.32 -12.67 -5.99
CA VAL A 106 2.13 -12.90 -7.19
C VAL A 106 3.30 -11.94 -7.29
N ASP A 107 4.18 -12.14 -8.27
CA ASP A 107 5.20 -11.18 -8.67
C ASP A 107 4.57 -10.19 -9.67
N ARG A 108 4.49 -8.91 -9.31
CA ARG A 108 3.90 -7.86 -10.15
C ARG A 108 4.60 -7.74 -11.49
N SER A 109 5.93 -7.84 -11.51
CA SER A 109 6.75 -7.64 -12.71
C SER A 109 6.57 -8.76 -13.75
N ALA A 110 6.05 -9.91 -13.31
CA ALA A 110 5.78 -11.05 -14.17
C ALA A 110 4.37 -11.04 -14.79
N LEU A 111 3.54 -10.06 -14.45
CA LEU A 111 2.21 -9.89 -15.05
C LEU A 111 2.32 -9.04 -16.34
N PRO A 112 1.69 -9.45 -17.45
CA PRO A 112 1.96 -8.88 -18.77
C PRO A 112 1.48 -7.42 -18.94
N TRP A 113 0.55 -6.95 -18.11
CA TRP A 113 0.00 -5.59 -18.20
C TRP A 113 0.77 -4.54 -17.40
N HIS A 114 1.73 -4.91 -16.54
CA HIS A 114 2.52 -3.94 -15.76
C HIS A 114 3.73 -3.37 -16.52
N GLY A 115 3.98 -3.82 -17.75
CA GLY A 115 5.10 -3.39 -18.57
C GLY A 115 6.46 -3.81 -18.00
N PRO A 116 7.57 -3.52 -18.71
CA PRO A 116 8.90 -3.85 -18.24
C PRO A 116 9.26 -3.02 -16.99
N ASP A 117 9.63 -3.70 -15.90
CA ASP A 117 10.12 -3.07 -14.69
C ASP A 117 11.67 -3.12 -14.64
N PRO A 118 12.37 -1.97 -14.72
CA PRO A 118 13.83 -1.94 -14.63
C PRO A 118 14.38 -2.41 -13.27
N ASP A 119 13.54 -2.42 -12.23
CA ASP A 119 13.86 -2.86 -10.87
C ASP A 119 13.13 -4.16 -10.50
N ALA A 120 12.70 -4.96 -11.49
CA ALA A 120 11.99 -6.24 -11.31
C ALA A 120 12.61 -7.18 -10.27
N GLU A 121 13.95 -7.22 -10.18
CA GLU A 121 14.66 -8.05 -9.19
C GLU A 121 14.35 -7.66 -7.73
N LEU A 122 14.04 -6.38 -7.48
CA LEU A 122 13.70 -5.84 -6.17
C LEU A 122 12.19 -5.90 -5.95
N THR A 123 11.41 -5.39 -6.91
CA THR A 123 9.94 -5.30 -6.82
C THR A 123 9.26 -6.67 -6.85
N GLY A 124 9.82 -7.66 -7.55
CA GLY A 124 9.30 -9.04 -7.57
C GLY A 124 9.40 -9.76 -6.22
N THR A 125 10.15 -9.19 -5.27
CA THR A 125 10.25 -9.74 -3.91
C THR A 125 9.13 -9.25 -2.98
N ASP A 126 8.39 -8.23 -3.39
CA ASP A 126 7.27 -7.67 -2.64
C ASP A 126 5.99 -8.47 -2.89
N ALA A 127 5.13 -8.53 -1.87
CA ALA A 127 3.90 -9.30 -1.93
C ALA A 127 2.83 -8.52 -2.72
N TYR A 128 2.55 -8.91 -3.96
CA TYR A 128 1.54 -8.22 -4.77
C TYR A 128 0.23 -9.03 -4.86
N THR A 129 -0.84 -8.52 -4.28
CA THR A 129 -2.14 -9.22 -4.24
C THR A 129 -2.97 -8.92 -5.49
N VAL A 130 -3.47 -9.96 -6.17
CA VAL A 130 -4.48 -9.87 -7.25
C VAL A 130 -5.66 -10.80 -6.95
N VAL A 131 -6.79 -10.63 -7.64
CA VAL A 131 -7.96 -11.52 -7.50
C VAL A 131 -8.20 -12.27 -8.81
N ILE A 132 -8.28 -13.59 -8.76
CA ILE A 132 -8.88 -14.37 -9.83
C ILE A 132 -10.39 -14.30 -9.61
N ALA A 133 -11.07 -13.49 -10.44
CA ALA A 133 -12.50 -13.24 -10.37
C ALA A 133 -13.31 -14.30 -11.13
N GLY A 134 -12.67 -15.02 -12.04
CA GLY A 134 -13.34 -16.01 -12.88
C GLY A 134 -12.45 -16.69 -13.90
N TYR A 135 -13.08 -17.36 -14.85
CA TYR A 135 -12.41 -17.98 -15.98
C TYR A 135 -13.31 -17.97 -17.22
N ASP A 136 -12.71 -18.05 -18.39
CA ASP A 136 -13.41 -18.33 -19.64
C ASP A 136 -12.69 -19.41 -20.44
N GLY A 137 -13.24 -20.64 -20.39
CA GLY A 137 -12.51 -21.81 -20.86
C GLY A 137 -11.33 -22.11 -19.95
N ASP A 138 -10.12 -22.03 -20.51
CA ASP A 138 -8.84 -22.25 -19.80
C ASP A 138 -8.18 -20.93 -19.35
N ASP A 139 -8.64 -19.79 -19.87
CA ASP A 139 -8.12 -18.48 -19.50
C ASP A 139 -8.70 -18.01 -18.17
N LEU A 140 -7.87 -17.39 -17.35
CA LEU A 140 -8.24 -16.75 -16.10
C LEU A 140 -8.71 -15.32 -16.36
N LEU A 141 -9.66 -14.86 -15.57
CA LEU A 141 -10.11 -13.48 -15.51
C LEU A 141 -9.62 -12.89 -14.19
N VAL A 142 -8.63 -12.00 -14.26
CA VAL A 142 -7.88 -11.47 -13.12
C VAL A 142 -8.21 -10.00 -12.92
N GLU A 143 -8.70 -9.66 -11.74
CA GLU A 143 -8.83 -8.29 -11.32
C GLU A 143 -7.50 -7.77 -10.78
N ASP A 144 -7.05 -6.68 -11.42
CA ASP A 144 -5.87 -5.93 -11.05
C ASP A 144 -6.08 -4.42 -11.33
N GLY A 145 -7.23 -3.92 -10.90
CA GLY A 145 -7.58 -2.49 -10.91
C GLY A 145 -8.10 -1.89 -12.21
N ALA A 146 -8.18 -2.66 -13.31
CA ALA A 146 -8.85 -2.22 -14.53
C ALA A 146 -10.39 -2.33 -14.44
N GLU A 147 -11.12 -1.52 -15.22
CA GLU A 147 -12.59 -1.54 -15.32
C GLU A 147 -13.16 -2.87 -15.84
N THR A 148 -12.30 -3.70 -16.45
CA THR A 148 -12.62 -5.07 -16.87
C THR A 148 -11.47 -5.97 -16.46
N PRO A 149 -11.73 -7.22 -16.02
CA PRO A 149 -10.67 -8.12 -15.60
C PRO A 149 -9.75 -8.44 -16.77
N TYR A 150 -8.44 -8.51 -16.48
CA TYR A 150 -7.45 -8.94 -17.44
C TYR A 150 -7.64 -10.42 -17.74
N ARG A 151 -7.51 -10.76 -19.02
CA ARG A 151 -7.50 -12.15 -19.48
C ARG A 151 -6.06 -12.63 -19.57
N ILE A 152 -5.77 -13.79 -18.99
CA ILE A 152 -4.44 -14.38 -18.99
C ILE A 152 -4.52 -15.91 -19.01
N ASP A 153 -3.60 -16.55 -19.73
CA ASP A 153 -3.49 -18.00 -19.72
C ASP A 153 -3.08 -18.51 -18.33
N ARG A 154 -3.54 -19.71 -17.96
CA ARG A 154 -3.27 -20.32 -16.67
C ARG A 154 -1.77 -20.56 -16.42
N GLU A 155 -1.01 -20.98 -17.42
CA GLU A 155 0.43 -21.23 -17.28
C GLU A 155 1.20 -19.92 -17.10
N GLU A 156 0.83 -18.88 -17.84
CA GLU A 156 1.42 -17.54 -17.73
C GLU A 156 1.16 -16.94 -16.33
N PHE A 157 -0.08 -16.98 -15.84
CA PHE A 157 -0.36 -16.57 -14.45
C PHE A 157 0.39 -17.44 -13.44
N GLY A 158 0.46 -18.75 -13.69
CA GLY A 158 1.20 -19.69 -12.86
C GLY A 158 2.69 -19.33 -12.73
N ALA A 159 3.29 -18.80 -13.79
CA ALA A 159 4.66 -18.29 -13.77
C ALA A 159 4.80 -17.06 -12.86
N ALA A 160 3.90 -16.08 -12.97
CA ALA A 160 3.88 -14.90 -12.09
C ALA A 160 3.65 -15.28 -10.62
N TRP A 161 2.77 -16.25 -10.36
CA TRP A 161 2.53 -16.77 -9.02
C TRP A 161 3.73 -17.52 -8.43
N THR A 162 4.47 -18.24 -9.28
CA THR A 162 5.69 -18.98 -8.91
C THR A 162 6.88 -18.06 -8.67
N ALA A 163 6.98 -16.97 -9.46
CA ALA A 163 8.06 -16.00 -9.37
C ALA A 163 8.14 -15.35 -7.97
N HIS A 164 6.99 -15.13 -7.33
CA HIS A 164 6.93 -14.67 -5.94
C HIS A 164 7.18 -15.81 -4.93
N ARG A 165 8.45 -16.21 -4.81
CA ARG A 165 8.88 -17.37 -4.01
C ARG A 165 8.55 -17.29 -2.51
N LYS A 166 8.54 -16.09 -1.94
CA LYS A 166 8.26 -15.85 -0.50
C LYS A 166 6.81 -16.19 -0.14
N GLY A 167 5.86 -15.83 -1.01
CA GLY A 167 4.44 -16.09 -0.80
C GLY A 167 4.06 -17.56 -0.87
N ARG A 168 4.89 -18.44 -1.48
CA ARG A 168 4.64 -19.89 -1.57
C ARG A 168 3.23 -20.17 -2.11
N HIS A 169 2.92 -19.63 -3.28
CA HIS A 169 1.62 -19.73 -3.91
C HIS A 169 0.46 -19.44 -2.94
N GLN A 170 0.55 -18.33 -2.19
CA GLN A 170 -0.47 -17.97 -1.21
C GLN A 170 -1.80 -17.78 -1.92
N LEU A 171 -2.81 -18.49 -1.43
CA LEU A 171 -4.19 -18.48 -1.91
C LEU A 171 -5.11 -18.20 -0.72
N ILE A 172 -5.94 -17.17 -0.83
CA ILE A 172 -6.95 -16.82 0.17
C ILE A 172 -8.32 -16.85 -0.53
N VAL A 173 -9.27 -17.56 0.06
CA VAL A 173 -10.63 -17.72 -0.48
C VAL A 173 -11.62 -17.39 0.64
N PRO A 174 -12.43 -16.31 0.51
CA PRO A 174 -13.58 -16.10 1.37
C PRO A 174 -14.56 -17.27 1.22
N THR A 175 -15.00 -17.84 2.35
CA THR A 175 -15.78 -19.09 2.34
C THR A 175 -17.25 -18.91 2.68
N GLY A 176 -17.68 -17.70 3.00
CA GLY A 176 -19.05 -17.40 3.38
C GLY A 176 -19.31 -15.92 3.66
N PRO A 177 -20.54 -15.56 4.06
CA PRO A 177 -20.87 -14.20 4.46
C PRO A 177 -20.24 -13.85 5.82
N PRO A 178 -20.21 -12.55 6.21
CA PRO A 178 -19.84 -12.13 7.55
C PRO A 178 -20.61 -12.88 8.64
N GLU A 179 -19.91 -13.34 9.68
CA GLU A 179 -20.47 -14.00 10.87
C GLU A 179 -20.63 -13.03 12.05
N GLU A 180 -19.97 -11.87 12.00
CA GLU A 180 -19.92 -10.86 13.06
C GLU A 180 -20.00 -9.45 12.46
N GLU A 181 -20.28 -8.46 13.31
CA GLU A 181 -20.22 -7.04 12.93
C GLU A 181 -18.76 -6.58 12.74
N PRO A 182 -18.49 -5.60 11.86
CA PRO A 182 -17.13 -5.13 11.65
C PRO A 182 -16.45 -4.57 12.91
N ASP A 183 -15.22 -5.00 13.18
CA ASP A 183 -14.38 -4.56 14.31
C ASP A 183 -13.72 -3.19 14.05
N VAL A 184 -14.56 -2.15 14.06
CA VAL A 184 -14.13 -0.75 13.88
C VAL A 184 -13.20 -0.30 15.01
N ALA A 185 -13.51 -0.66 16.26
CA ALA A 185 -12.74 -0.22 17.42
C ALA A 185 -11.33 -0.83 17.42
N GLY A 186 -11.22 -2.12 17.11
CA GLY A 186 -9.93 -2.80 16.97
C GLY A 186 -9.12 -2.28 15.78
N ALA A 187 -9.77 -1.91 14.68
CA ALA A 187 -9.11 -1.26 13.54
C ALA A 187 -8.46 0.08 13.93
N ILE A 188 -9.23 1.00 14.52
CA ILE A 188 -8.73 2.30 15.00
C ILE A 188 -7.62 2.10 16.03
N GLY A 189 -7.82 1.21 17.01
CA GLY A 189 -6.83 0.91 18.03
C GLY A 189 -5.52 0.38 17.45
N SER A 190 -5.57 -0.41 16.37
CA SER A 190 -4.38 -0.87 15.66
C SER A 190 -3.64 0.25 14.94
N THR A 191 -4.36 1.12 14.24
CA THR A 191 -3.76 2.29 13.58
C THR A 191 -3.04 3.18 14.59
N VAL A 192 -3.69 3.50 15.71
CA VAL A 192 -3.09 4.28 16.80
C VAL A 192 -1.83 3.62 17.33
N ARG A 193 -1.86 2.30 17.60
CA ARG A 193 -0.67 1.55 18.04
C ARG A 193 0.47 1.62 17.03
N HIS A 194 0.20 1.43 15.73
CA HIS A 194 1.25 1.43 14.71
C HIS A 194 1.83 2.83 14.43
N LEU A 195 1.05 3.89 14.64
CA LEU A 195 1.56 5.26 14.52
C LEU A 195 2.40 5.67 15.74
N THR A 196 2.04 5.23 16.94
CA THR A 196 2.65 5.73 18.20
C THR A 196 3.67 4.79 18.83
N GLY A 197 3.60 3.50 18.54
CA GLY A 197 4.33 2.44 19.23
C GLY A 197 5.19 1.60 18.30
N PRO A 198 5.87 0.57 18.84
CA PRO A 198 6.61 -0.38 18.03
C PRO A 198 5.66 -1.19 17.13
N VAL A 199 6.06 -1.41 15.88
CA VAL A 199 5.33 -2.20 14.89
C VAL A 199 5.92 -3.62 14.79
N LEU A 200 7.25 -3.72 14.70
CA LEU A 200 7.98 -4.98 14.56
C LEU A 200 8.53 -5.51 15.89
N GLY A 201 8.60 -4.66 16.92
CA GLY A 201 9.15 -5.02 18.24
C GLY A 201 10.67 -5.21 18.23
N ASN A 202 11.39 -4.45 17.40
CA ASN A 202 12.84 -4.56 17.24
C ASN A 202 13.49 -3.22 16.84
N ALA A 203 14.81 -3.23 16.59
CA ALA A 203 15.56 -2.01 16.30
C ALA A 203 15.11 -1.24 15.04
N PHE A 204 14.34 -1.85 14.14
CA PHE A 204 13.80 -1.21 12.95
C PHE A 204 12.58 -0.32 13.22
N ASP A 205 11.99 -0.36 14.42
CA ASP A 205 10.80 0.43 14.78
C ASP A 205 11.01 1.95 14.64
N VAL A 206 12.26 2.41 14.69
CA VAL A 206 12.64 3.82 14.44
C VAL A 206 12.31 4.32 13.03
N ASN A 207 11.92 3.42 12.12
CA ASN A 207 11.53 3.73 10.75
C ASN A 207 10.01 3.74 10.57
N PHE A 208 9.24 3.44 11.62
CA PHE A 208 7.79 3.28 11.54
C PHE A 208 7.04 4.38 12.31
N GLY A 209 5.79 4.60 11.89
CA GLY A 209 4.87 5.54 12.52
C GLY A 209 5.47 6.95 12.64
N PHE A 210 5.15 7.62 13.75
CA PHE A 210 5.66 8.95 14.06
C PHE A 210 7.18 8.98 14.20
N SER A 211 7.82 7.92 14.70
CA SER A 211 9.28 7.86 14.78
C SER A 211 9.94 7.87 13.39
N GLY A 212 9.36 7.13 12.44
CA GLY A 212 9.78 7.15 11.04
C GLY A 212 9.61 8.53 10.40
N MET A 213 8.51 9.22 10.68
CA MET A 213 8.27 10.58 10.17
C MET A 213 9.28 11.59 10.73
N GLU A 214 9.55 11.53 12.04
CA GLU A 214 10.60 12.35 12.67
C GLU A 214 11.97 12.09 12.05
N ARG A 215 12.29 10.82 11.83
CA ARG A 215 13.55 10.42 11.18
C ARG A 215 13.65 10.94 9.76
N LEU A 216 12.58 10.85 8.96
CA LEU A 216 12.53 11.41 7.61
C LEU A 216 12.79 12.91 7.66
N ALA A 217 12.05 13.66 8.48
CA ALA A 217 12.22 15.10 8.61
C ALA A 217 13.63 15.50 9.04
N ALA A 218 14.23 14.77 9.98
CA ALA A 218 15.60 15.00 10.43
C ALA A 218 16.62 14.75 9.30
N GLN A 219 16.47 13.67 8.53
CA GLN A 219 17.38 13.34 7.43
C GLN A 219 17.23 14.27 6.23
N LEU A 220 16.03 14.81 5.99
CA LEU A 220 15.81 15.87 5.00
C LEU A 220 16.59 17.14 5.37
N ARG A 221 16.59 17.53 6.65
CA ARG A 221 17.30 18.74 7.15
C ARG A 221 18.80 18.57 7.28
N ASP A 222 19.28 17.35 7.44
CA ASP A 222 20.70 17.09 7.66
C ASP A 222 21.51 17.35 6.39
N GLY A 223 22.28 18.44 6.40
CA GLY A 223 23.29 18.77 5.39
C GLY A 223 24.72 18.41 5.79
N SER A 224 24.91 17.74 6.93
CA SER A 224 26.20 17.59 7.58
C SER A 224 26.72 16.16 7.64
N THR A 225 25.82 15.17 7.72
CA THR A 225 26.21 13.76 7.82
C THR A 225 25.90 12.96 6.55
N ALA A 226 26.51 11.78 6.45
CA ALA A 226 26.26 10.86 5.34
C ALA A 226 24.81 10.34 5.28
N ALA A 227 24.04 10.43 6.38
CA ALA A 227 22.64 10.05 6.41
C ALA A 227 21.70 11.11 5.83
N GLY A 228 22.19 12.34 5.67
CA GLY A 228 21.45 13.47 5.13
C GLY A 228 21.10 13.33 3.66
N TRP A 229 19.92 13.80 3.26
CA TRP A 229 19.45 13.72 1.89
C TRP A 229 20.29 14.53 0.92
N GLU A 230 20.87 15.63 1.39
CA GLU A 230 21.80 16.43 0.58
C GLU A 230 23.03 15.64 0.16
N HIS A 231 23.57 14.81 1.05
CA HIS A 231 24.70 13.94 0.73
C HIS A 231 24.29 12.78 -0.19
N ARG A 232 23.18 12.10 0.15
CA ARG A 232 22.70 10.91 -0.54
C ARG A 232 22.16 11.17 -1.94
N PHE A 233 21.43 12.27 -2.10
CA PHE A 233 20.65 12.56 -3.29
C PHE A 233 20.95 13.93 -3.90
N GLY A 234 21.48 14.86 -3.11
CA GLY A 234 21.72 16.24 -3.56
C GLY A 234 22.96 16.43 -4.45
N SER A 235 23.94 15.52 -4.38
CA SER A 235 25.22 15.65 -5.07
C SER A 235 25.17 15.36 -6.57
N ALA A 236 24.25 14.49 -7.02
CA ALA A 236 24.17 14.01 -8.39
C ALA A 236 22.75 14.24 -8.99
N PRO A 237 22.61 14.86 -10.18
CA PRO A 237 21.30 15.10 -10.80
C PRO A 237 20.47 13.81 -10.99
N GLU A 238 21.11 12.69 -11.30
CA GLU A 238 20.46 11.39 -11.46
C GLU A 238 19.89 10.85 -10.14
N ALA A 239 20.64 11.00 -9.03
CA ALA A 239 20.17 10.60 -7.71
C ALA A 239 19.00 11.49 -7.24
N PHE A 240 19.07 12.78 -7.55
CA PHE A 240 18.00 13.73 -7.25
C PHE A 240 16.72 13.44 -8.03
N ARG A 241 16.84 13.17 -9.34
CA ARG A 241 15.73 12.74 -10.19
C ARG A 241 15.10 11.44 -9.69
N ALA A 242 15.93 10.47 -9.29
CA ALA A 242 15.44 9.20 -8.76
C ALA A 242 14.64 9.39 -7.46
N VAL A 243 15.15 10.17 -6.50
CA VAL A 243 14.48 10.35 -5.20
C VAL A 243 13.18 11.17 -5.32
N THR A 244 13.14 12.18 -6.20
CA THR A 244 11.93 12.98 -6.44
C THR A 244 10.83 12.15 -7.11
N GLY A 245 11.19 11.31 -8.08
CA GLY A 245 10.27 10.34 -8.66
C GLY A 245 9.74 9.34 -7.62
N ARG A 246 10.62 8.76 -6.79
CA ARG A 246 10.21 7.84 -5.72
C ARG A 246 9.34 8.51 -4.65
N LEU A 247 9.60 9.77 -4.30
CA LEU A 247 8.75 10.51 -3.36
C LEU A 247 7.30 10.59 -3.86
N TYR A 248 7.12 10.98 -5.13
CA TYR A 248 5.78 11.03 -5.73
C TYR A 248 5.13 9.64 -5.74
N SER A 249 5.80 8.64 -6.30
CA SER A 249 5.22 7.29 -6.38
C SER A 249 4.90 6.70 -5.01
N CYS A 250 5.76 6.84 -4.00
CA CYS A 250 5.48 6.28 -2.66
C CYS A 250 4.36 7.00 -1.89
N LEU A 251 4.02 8.25 -2.25
CA LEU A 251 3.02 9.05 -1.54
C LEU A 251 1.68 9.13 -2.28
N GLU A 252 1.66 8.82 -3.57
CA GLU A 252 0.47 8.95 -4.41
C GLU A 252 0.06 7.65 -5.13
N GLU A 253 0.96 6.66 -5.31
CA GLU A 253 0.72 5.53 -6.24
C GLU A 253 1.03 4.14 -5.63
N GLU A 254 2.24 3.94 -5.12
CA GLU A 254 2.77 2.64 -4.69
C GLU A 254 2.61 2.43 -3.19
N TRP A 255 1.94 1.33 -2.81
CA TRP A 255 1.70 0.97 -1.40
C TRP A 255 1.03 2.10 -0.60
N THR A 256 0.15 2.82 -1.28
CA THR A 256 -0.65 3.93 -0.75
C THR A 256 -1.83 4.22 -1.68
N ALA A 257 -2.70 5.12 -1.24
CA ALA A 257 -3.60 5.92 -2.08
C ALA A 257 -3.14 7.39 -2.10
N PRO A 258 -3.68 8.22 -3.01
CA PRO A 258 -3.38 9.66 -3.08
C PRO A 258 -3.45 10.38 -1.72
N GLY A 259 -2.55 11.33 -1.49
CA GLY A 259 -2.40 12.00 -0.20
C GLY A 259 -1.94 11.05 0.91
N ALA A 260 -1.06 10.11 0.58
CA ALA A 260 -0.48 9.17 1.53
C ALA A 260 -1.54 8.32 2.27
N THR A 261 -2.64 7.94 1.61
CA THR A 261 -3.79 7.17 2.15
C THR A 261 -4.65 7.92 3.18
N ARG A 262 -4.23 9.11 3.64
CA ARG A 262 -4.94 9.89 4.67
C ARG A 262 -6.36 10.31 4.25
N PRO A 263 -6.66 10.68 2.99
CA PRO A 263 -8.03 11.01 2.60
C PRO A 263 -8.99 9.84 2.79
N LEU A 264 -8.56 8.64 2.40
CA LEU A 264 -9.40 7.44 2.51
C LEU A 264 -9.64 7.06 3.98
N TYR A 265 -8.62 7.21 4.82
CA TYR A 265 -8.77 6.99 6.26
C TYR A 265 -9.61 8.06 6.96
N ALA A 266 -9.52 9.32 6.52
CA ALA A 266 -10.40 10.39 7.01
C ALA A 266 -11.86 10.08 6.71
N ASP A 267 -12.18 9.60 5.50
CA ASP A 267 -13.55 9.24 5.14
C ASP A 267 -14.04 8.03 5.95
N PHE A 268 -13.19 7.04 6.20
CA PHE A 268 -13.50 5.96 7.15
C PHE A 268 -13.84 6.49 8.54
N LEU A 269 -13.03 7.42 9.07
CA LEU A 269 -13.25 8.02 10.38
C LEU A 269 -14.56 8.82 10.42
N ASP A 270 -14.91 9.54 9.35
CA ASP A 270 -16.20 10.23 9.23
C ASP A 270 -17.37 9.24 9.25
N LEU A 271 -17.28 8.12 8.50
CA LEU A 271 -18.31 7.07 8.50
C LEU A 271 -18.59 6.51 9.90
N VAL A 272 -17.55 6.39 10.73
CA VAL A 272 -17.67 5.83 12.09
C VAL A 272 -17.79 6.90 13.17
N GLY A 273 -18.09 8.15 12.79
CA GLY A 273 -18.42 9.24 13.70
C GLY A 273 -17.23 9.88 14.42
N ARG A 274 -16.02 9.76 13.87
CA ARG A 274 -14.75 10.32 14.38
C ARG A 274 -14.33 11.56 13.60
N THR A 275 -15.25 12.51 13.47
CA THR A 275 -15.14 13.66 12.55
C THR A 275 -13.98 14.61 12.86
N GLU A 276 -13.61 14.75 14.14
CA GLU A 276 -12.47 15.60 14.55
C GLU A 276 -11.15 15.03 14.03
N ALA A 277 -10.89 13.74 14.31
CA ALA A 277 -9.73 13.04 13.79
C ALA A 277 -9.72 13.00 12.26
N ALA A 278 -10.88 12.80 11.63
CA ALA A 278 -11.04 12.81 10.19
C ALA A 278 -10.59 14.15 9.56
N ALA A 279 -11.02 15.28 10.14
CA ALA A 279 -10.61 16.61 9.66
C ALA A 279 -9.09 16.79 9.72
N LEU A 280 -8.46 16.39 10.83
CA LEU A 280 -7.01 16.49 11.01
C LEU A 280 -6.22 15.59 10.04
N PHE A 281 -6.68 14.37 9.79
CA PHE A 281 -6.07 13.51 8.77
C PHE A 281 -6.25 14.07 7.35
N ARG A 282 -7.39 14.70 7.06
CA ARG A 282 -7.62 15.36 5.76
C ARG A 282 -6.70 16.56 5.55
N GLU A 283 -6.42 17.34 6.61
CA GLU A 283 -5.41 18.39 6.57
C GLU A 283 -3.99 17.82 6.39
N SER A 284 -3.66 16.73 7.08
CA SER A 284 -2.38 16.03 6.89
C SER A 284 -2.21 15.52 5.47
N ALA A 285 -3.29 15.00 4.85
CA ALA A 285 -3.29 14.58 3.46
C ALA A 285 -2.87 15.72 2.52
N GLY A 286 -3.39 16.93 2.75
CA GLY A 286 -3.00 18.11 1.98
C GLY A 286 -1.50 18.37 2.03
N GLN A 287 -0.88 18.22 3.21
CA GLN A 287 0.57 18.39 3.35
C GLN A 287 1.37 17.29 2.62
N TRP A 288 0.89 16.04 2.65
CA TRP A 288 1.52 14.95 1.90
C TRP A 288 1.42 15.15 0.39
N SER A 289 0.26 15.57 -0.12
CA SER A 289 0.08 15.84 -1.55
C SER A 289 0.84 17.09 -2.01
N GLU A 290 0.97 18.12 -1.17
CA GLU A 290 1.84 19.27 -1.46
C GLU A 290 3.31 18.85 -1.58
N LEU A 291 3.79 17.96 -0.70
CA LEU A 291 5.13 17.38 -0.78
C LEU A 291 5.31 16.57 -2.07
N ALA A 292 4.36 15.68 -2.40
CA ALA A 292 4.42 14.89 -3.62
C ALA A 292 4.39 15.77 -4.89
N ALA A 293 3.55 16.81 -4.92
CA ALA A 293 3.51 17.78 -6.00
C ALA A 293 4.83 18.56 -6.13
N LEU A 294 5.42 18.99 -5.01
CA LEU A 294 6.74 19.62 -5.00
C LEU A 294 7.80 18.68 -5.61
N ALA A 295 7.76 17.38 -5.27
CA ALA A 295 8.69 16.40 -5.82
C ALA A 295 8.51 16.21 -7.33
N ARG A 296 7.27 16.13 -7.80
CA ARG A 296 6.95 16.00 -9.24
C ARG A 296 7.35 17.24 -10.04
N ASP A 297 7.11 18.43 -9.51
CA ASP A 297 7.25 19.69 -10.23
C ASP A 297 8.68 20.26 -10.15
N THR A 298 9.54 19.69 -9.29
CA THR A 298 10.93 20.08 -9.16
C THR A 298 11.75 19.72 -10.39
N ALA A 299 12.54 20.68 -10.88
CA ALA A 299 13.42 20.47 -12.02
C ALA A 299 14.52 19.43 -11.68
N PRO A 300 14.69 18.38 -12.50
CA PRO A 300 15.66 17.32 -12.21
C PRO A 300 17.11 17.79 -12.30
N ASP A 301 17.37 18.90 -13.01
CA ASP A 301 18.66 19.57 -13.15
C ASP A 301 18.84 20.75 -12.20
N ALA A 302 17.95 20.91 -11.21
CA ALA A 302 18.02 21.95 -10.18
C ALA A 302 19.44 22.07 -9.59
N GLY A 303 19.89 23.30 -9.34
CA GLY A 303 21.20 23.57 -8.74
C GLY A 303 21.26 23.16 -7.26
N PRO A 304 22.47 23.06 -6.66
CA PRO A 304 22.62 22.63 -5.27
C PRO A 304 21.76 23.42 -4.25
N GLY A 305 21.67 24.75 -4.41
CA GLY A 305 20.85 25.59 -3.53
C GLY A 305 19.33 25.36 -3.68
N GLU A 306 18.87 25.06 -4.90
CA GLU A 306 17.46 24.72 -5.16
C GLU A 306 17.13 23.34 -4.57
N ARG A 307 18.02 22.35 -4.71
CA ARG A 307 17.88 21.02 -4.09
C ARG A 307 17.82 21.10 -2.56
N ARG A 308 18.67 21.93 -1.95
CA ARG A 308 18.64 22.20 -0.50
C ARG A 308 17.30 22.78 -0.07
N SER A 309 16.84 23.81 -0.78
CA SER A 309 15.55 24.46 -0.51
C SER A 309 14.39 23.48 -0.67
N PHE A 310 14.46 22.59 -1.65
CA PHE A 310 13.50 21.49 -1.83
C PHE A 310 13.46 20.56 -0.61
N PHE A 311 14.62 20.07 -0.13
CA PHE A 311 14.65 19.20 1.05
C PHE A 311 14.11 19.90 2.31
N ASP A 312 14.39 21.19 2.48
CA ASP A 312 13.86 21.99 3.58
C ASP A 312 12.34 22.14 3.52
N ALA A 313 11.79 22.35 2.32
CA ALA A 313 10.35 22.43 2.10
C ALA A 313 9.67 21.07 2.37
N CYS A 314 10.24 19.96 1.87
CA CYS A 314 9.75 18.61 2.19
C CYS A 314 9.74 18.37 3.70
N ALA A 315 10.80 18.76 4.43
CA ALA A 315 10.85 18.58 5.88
C ALA A 315 9.79 19.39 6.63
N GLN A 316 9.36 20.55 6.10
CA GLN A 316 8.29 21.34 6.69
C GLN A 316 6.93 20.68 6.52
N HIS A 317 6.65 20.09 5.35
CA HIS A 317 5.42 19.34 5.12
C HIS A 317 5.35 18.11 6.03
N VAL A 318 6.45 17.35 6.17
CA VAL A 318 6.50 16.18 7.08
C VAL A 318 6.23 16.59 8.53
N ASP A 319 6.84 17.68 9.03
CA ASP A 319 6.59 18.17 10.39
C ASP A 319 5.12 18.56 10.61
N ARG A 320 4.51 19.27 9.64
CA ARG A 320 3.10 19.67 9.73
C ARG A 320 2.17 18.45 9.73
N SER A 321 2.41 17.49 8.84
CA SER A 321 1.69 16.21 8.84
C SER A 321 1.83 15.50 10.19
N LEU A 322 3.04 15.45 10.74
CA LEU A 322 3.31 14.82 12.03
C LEU A 322 2.51 15.46 13.17
N ASP A 323 2.50 16.79 13.23
CA ASP A 323 1.79 17.53 14.27
C ASP A 323 0.26 17.36 14.16
N LEU A 324 -0.29 17.35 12.95
CA LEU A 324 -1.71 17.09 12.69
C LEU A 324 -2.08 15.66 13.07
N GLU A 325 -1.30 14.66 12.66
CA GLU A 325 -1.59 13.26 12.95
C GLU A 325 -1.45 12.94 14.45
N ARG A 326 -0.53 13.59 15.17
CA ARG A 326 -0.45 13.49 16.63
C ARG A 326 -1.70 14.04 17.33
N GLN A 327 -2.25 15.14 16.83
CA GLN A 327 -3.51 15.69 17.36
C GLN A 327 -4.68 14.75 17.06
N ALA A 328 -4.74 14.22 15.82
CA ALA A 328 -5.77 13.27 15.42
C ALA A 328 -5.76 12.03 16.32
N VAL A 329 -4.58 11.44 16.55
CA VAL A 329 -4.43 10.27 17.42
C VAL A 329 -4.88 10.56 18.85
N ARG A 330 -4.57 11.73 19.43
CA ARG A 330 -5.07 12.10 20.77
C ARG A 330 -6.60 12.11 20.82
N SER A 331 -7.25 12.72 19.83
CA SER A 331 -8.73 12.75 19.73
C SER A 331 -9.38 11.37 19.52
N LEU A 332 -8.61 10.37 19.07
CA LEU A 332 -9.08 8.98 18.94
C LEU A 332 -8.95 8.18 20.26
N THR A 333 -8.13 8.66 21.19
CA THR A 333 -7.85 7.98 22.48
C THR A 333 -8.55 8.61 23.67
N ASP A 334 -9.07 9.83 23.52
CA ASP A 334 -9.87 10.54 24.52
C ASP A 334 -11.36 10.11 24.49
#